data_AF-A0A2Z4G894-F1
#
_entry.id   AF-A0A2Z4G894-F1
#
_cell.length_a   1.000
_cell.length_b   1.000
_cell.length_c   1.000
_cell.angle_alpha   90.00
_cell.angle_beta   90.00
_cell.angle_gamma   90.00
#
_symmetry.space_group_name_H-M   'P 1'
#
loop_
_entity.id
_entity.type
_entity.pdbx_description
1 polymer ?
#
loop_
_entity_poly.entity_id
_entity_poly.type
_entity_poly.pdbx_seq_one_letter_code
_entity_poly.pdbx_strand_id
1 'polypeptide(L)'
;MFINAIETAAGFTRALHTIVRNYGSDKIIPGAATLFFVNDEGYALTCKHVADVLINANKVNQTYKKYKDELAQSPTSRGLQNELQKKFGYHTKSLIDFKTKFINCADNIQNLTIHTHAEHDLAILKFNGFSKLNINTFPVFKKTSEEIKQGKSLCRLGYPFPEFSNFRFNKTKDEIEWTKKGVSQSPQFPIDGMITRFIGDNKGQIGGIELSTPGLRGQSGGPLFDQNGIIYGMQSRTKHLHLGFDLENKPIQVEGEEKLVNNYSFLHLGECVHVGIIKDFLRQHKVRFQEAD
;
A
#
# COMPACT_ATOMS: atom_id res chain seq x y z
N MET A 1 -21.03 -13.83 -6.41
CA MET A 1 -19.86 -14.59 -6.91
C MET A 1 -18.73 -14.63 -5.88
N PHE A 2 -18.23 -13.51 -5.37
CA PHE A 2 -17.03 -13.50 -4.49
C PHE A 2 -17.29 -13.51 -2.97
N ILE A 3 -18.52 -13.67 -2.48
CA ILE A 3 -18.85 -13.50 -1.04
C ILE A 3 -17.93 -14.37 -0.14
N ASN A 4 -17.93 -15.68 -0.36
CA ASN A 4 -17.12 -16.63 0.42
C ASN A 4 -15.60 -16.41 0.20
N ALA A 5 -15.21 -16.04 -1.02
CA ALA A 5 -13.82 -15.75 -1.34
C ALA A 5 -13.30 -14.50 -0.61
N ILE A 6 -14.13 -13.46 -0.47
CA ILE A 6 -13.81 -12.25 0.29
C ILE A 6 -13.67 -12.58 1.77
N GLU A 7 -14.57 -13.36 2.35
CA GLU A 7 -14.45 -13.83 3.74
C GLU A 7 -13.15 -14.62 3.98
N THR A 8 -12.81 -15.48 3.02
CA THR A 8 -11.57 -16.28 3.06
C THR A 8 -10.35 -15.37 3.00
N ALA A 9 -10.31 -14.45 2.03
CA ALA A 9 -9.22 -13.49 1.85
C ALA A 9 -9.08 -12.54 3.04
N ALA A 10 -10.19 -12.12 3.64
CA ALA A 10 -10.22 -11.28 4.83
C ALA A 10 -9.57 -11.97 6.04
N GLY A 11 -9.63 -13.30 6.12
CA GLY A 11 -9.04 -14.08 7.20
C GLY A 11 -7.52 -13.86 7.36
N PHE A 12 -6.81 -13.66 6.26
CA PHE A 12 -5.34 -13.51 6.22
C PHE A 12 -4.83 -12.14 5.75
N THR A 13 -5.71 -11.23 5.33
CA THR A 13 -5.35 -9.89 4.83
C THR A 13 -5.44 -8.82 5.92
N ARG A 14 -4.41 -8.00 6.11
CA ARG A 14 -4.32 -6.98 7.17
C ARG A 14 -3.90 -5.62 6.64
N ALA A 15 -4.30 -4.57 7.38
CA ALA A 15 -3.97 -3.20 7.05
C ALA A 15 -2.64 -2.77 7.68
N LEU A 16 -1.88 -1.97 6.95
CA LEU A 16 -0.78 -1.17 7.45
C LEU A 16 -1.22 0.29 7.44
N HIS A 17 -1.38 0.88 8.62
CA HIS A 17 -1.69 2.31 8.73
C HIS A 17 -0.40 3.13 8.76
N THR A 18 -0.45 4.29 8.15
CA THR A 18 0.62 5.29 8.18
C THR A 18 0.05 6.65 8.56
N ILE A 19 0.82 7.41 9.33
CA ILE A 19 0.57 8.84 9.54
C ILE A 19 1.84 9.59 9.27
N VAL A 20 1.70 10.70 8.56
CA VAL A 20 2.82 11.56 8.20
C VAL A 20 2.53 13.03 8.49
N ARG A 21 3.60 13.78 8.77
CA ARG A 21 3.54 15.25 8.92
C ARG A 21 4.69 15.89 8.15
N ASN A 22 4.36 16.98 7.47
CA ASN A 22 5.31 17.78 6.70
C ASN A 22 5.87 18.93 7.54
N TYR A 23 7.06 19.39 7.18
CA TYR A 23 7.73 20.52 7.80
C TYR A 23 6.87 21.78 7.74
N GLY A 24 6.72 22.45 8.89
CA GLY A 24 5.91 23.67 9.02
C GLY A 24 4.39 23.45 8.99
N SER A 25 3.91 22.21 9.08
CA SER A 25 2.49 21.87 9.08
C SER A 25 2.07 21.17 10.38
N ASP A 26 0.94 21.61 10.95
CA ASP A 26 0.24 20.90 12.03
C ASP A 26 -0.68 19.79 11.49
N LYS A 27 -0.93 19.76 10.17
CA LYS A 27 -1.81 18.78 9.53
C LYS A 27 -1.13 17.42 9.42
N ILE A 28 -1.80 16.40 9.96
CA ILE A 28 -1.43 15.00 9.81
C ILE A 28 -2.15 14.43 8.58
N ILE A 29 -1.43 13.66 7.77
CA ILE A 29 -1.97 12.99 6.60
C ILE A 29 -2.00 11.48 6.90
N PRO A 30 -3.19 10.87 7.03
CA PRO A 30 -3.30 9.42 7.16
C PRO A 30 -3.08 8.73 5.80
N GLY A 31 -2.52 7.53 5.86
CA GLY A 31 -2.36 6.63 4.74
C GLY A 31 -2.65 5.20 5.17
N ALA A 32 -2.94 4.36 4.18
CA ALA A 32 -3.06 2.92 4.37
C ALA A 32 -2.34 2.19 3.25
N ALA A 33 -1.96 0.95 3.54
CA ALA A 33 -1.52 -0.06 2.60
C ALA A 33 -2.02 -1.42 3.08
N THR A 34 -1.83 -2.45 2.25
CA THR A 34 -2.29 -3.80 2.55
C THR A 34 -1.11 -4.77 2.59
N LEU A 35 -1.21 -5.77 3.45
CA LEU A 35 -0.36 -6.96 3.43
C LEU A 35 -1.22 -8.18 3.68
N PHE A 36 -0.74 -9.35 3.29
CA PHE A 36 -1.45 -10.59 3.61
C PHE A 36 -0.49 -11.70 4.02
N PHE A 37 -0.83 -12.40 5.09
CA PHE A 37 0.01 -13.45 5.66
C PHE A 37 -0.02 -14.70 4.78
N VAL A 38 1.11 -15.40 4.72
CA VAL A 38 1.32 -16.58 3.88
C VAL A 38 1.33 -17.86 4.71
N ASN A 39 1.80 -17.79 5.96
CA ASN A 39 1.89 -18.94 6.86
C ASN A 39 1.92 -18.53 8.35
N ASP A 40 1.83 -19.54 9.20
CA ASP A 40 1.82 -19.48 10.67
C ASP A 40 3.17 -19.10 11.27
N GLU A 41 4.24 -19.16 10.49
CA GLU A 41 5.55 -18.65 10.89
C GLU A 41 5.58 -17.11 10.87
N GLY A 42 4.56 -16.42 10.36
CA GLY A 42 4.49 -14.96 10.35
C GLY A 42 5.16 -14.31 9.15
N TYR A 43 5.27 -15.05 8.04
CA TYR A 43 5.60 -14.45 6.75
C TYR A 43 4.36 -13.80 6.13
N ALA A 44 4.51 -12.61 5.57
CA ALA A 44 3.49 -11.87 4.86
C ALA A 44 4.04 -11.26 3.57
N LEU A 45 3.15 -11.04 2.60
CA LEU A 45 3.44 -10.39 1.33
C LEU A 45 2.89 -8.96 1.33
N THR A 46 3.61 -8.07 0.66
CA THR A 46 3.16 -6.72 0.32
C THR A 46 3.95 -6.19 -0.88
N CYS A 47 3.66 -4.98 -1.33
CA CYS A 47 4.44 -4.34 -2.38
C CYS A 47 5.81 -3.87 -1.87
N LYS A 48 6.81 -3.86 -2.77
CA LYS A 48 8.15 -3.32 -2.47
C LYS A 48 8.07 -1.88 -2.00
N HIS A 49 7.30 -1.03 -2.67
CA HIS A 49 7.17 0.37 -2.26
C HIS A 49 6.51 0.54 -0.88
N VAL A 50 5.69 -0.42 -0.43
CA VAL A 50 5.12 -0.44 0.94
C VAL A 50 6.20 -0.87 1.94
N ALA A 51 7.03 -1.85 1.60
CA ALA A 51 8.18 -2.22 2.43
C ALA A 51 9.21 -1.08 2.54
N ASP A 52 9.46 -0.34 1.45
CA ASP A 52 10.34 0.83 1.45
C ASP A 52 9.83 1.93 2.39
N VAL A 53 8.52 2.08 2.53
CA VAL A 53 7.91 2.96 3.54
C VAL A 53 8.32 2.54 4.96
N LEU A 54 8.24 1.24 5.27
CA LEU A 54 8.64 0.71 6.58
C LEU A 54 10.12 0.94 6.87
N ILE A 55 10.99 0.73 5.87
CA ILE A 55 12.43 0.93 5.98
C ILE A 55 12.77 2.41 6.20
N ASN A 56 12.13 3.31 5.43
CA ASN A 56 12.48 4.73 5.43
C ASN A 56 11.87 5.54 6.58
N ALA A 57 10.79 5.07 7.23
CA ALA A 57 10.14 5.80 8.32
C ALA A 57 11.12 6.16 9.46
N ASN A 58 12.00 5.24 9.85
CA ASN A 58 13.02 5.50 10.87
C ASN A 58 14.04 6.55 10.43
N LYS A 59 14.46 6.52 9.16
CA LYS A 59 15.42 7.47 8.60
C LYS A 59 14.86 8.89 8.61
N VAL A 60 13.58 9.06 8.25
CA VAL A 60 12.86 10.35 8.32
C VAL A 60 12.92 10.90 9.74
N ASN A 61 12.47 10.12 10.72
CA ASN A 61 12.36 10.56 12.11
C ASN A 61 13.73 10.88 12.71
N GLN A 62 14.75 10.06 12.43
CA GLN A 62 16.13 10.28 12.90
C GLN A 62 16.75 11.54 12.28
N THR A 63 16.51 11.79 10.98
CA THR A 63 17.03 12.99 10.30
C THR A 63 16.40 14.25 10.88
N TYR A 64 15.10 14.23 11.13
CA TYR A 64 14.42 15.37 11.73
C TYR A 64 14.81 15.59 13.19
N LYS A 65 15.03 14.50 13.96
CA LYS A 65 15.57 14.60 15.31
C LYS A 65 16.94 15.29 15.33
N LYS A 66 17.86 14.90 14.44
CA LYS A 66 19.17 15.56 14.31
C LYS A 66 19.03 17.05 13.99
N TYR A 67 18.12 17.41 13.10
CA TYR A 67 17.82 18.81 12.82
C TYR A 67 17.32 19.56 14.08
N LYS A 68 16.40 18.97 14.84
CA LYS A 68 15.92 19.57 16.11
C LYS A 68 17.05 19.72 17.13
N ASP A 69 17.93 18.72 17.24
CA ASP A 69 19.07 18.74 18.16
C ASP A 69 20.09 19.85 17.79
N GLU A 70 20.42 20.01 16.50
CA GLU A 70 21.30 21.09 16.02
C GLU A 70 20.67 22.48 16.18
N LEU A 71 19.35 22.59 15.97
CA LEU A 71 18.60 23.82 16.14
C LEU A 71 18.59 24.26 17.62
N ALA A 72 18.45 23.32 18.56
CA ALA A 72 18.45 23.60 19.99
C ALA A 72 19.82 24.03 20.53
N GLN A 73 20.92 23.59 19.89
CA GLN A 73 22.30 23.97 20.24
C GLN A 73 22.74 25.31 19.65
N SER A 74 21.95 25.87 18.72
CA SER A 74 22.30 27.06 17.95
C SER A 74 21.67 28.33 18.57
N PRO A 75 22.41 29.47 18.69
CA PRO A 75 21.82 30.73 19.15
C PRO A 75 20.72 31.20 18.19
N THR A 76 19.63 31.72 18.76
CA THR A 76 18.30 31.98 18.18
C THR A 76 18.25 33.09 17.11
N SER A 77 19.22 33.16 16.20
CA SER A 77 19.16 34.08 15.07
C SER A 77 18.37 33.48 13.91
N ARG A 78 17.46 34.26 13.33
CA ARG A 78 16.63 33.84 12.17
C ARG A 78 17.48 33.45 10.95
N GLY A 79 18.69 34.01 10.82
CA GLY A 79 19.65 33.66 9.76
C GLY A 79 20.16 32.23 9.88
N LEU A 80 20.57 31.82 11.08
CA LEU A 80 21.11 30.48 11.33
C LEU A 80 20.04 29.38 11.20
N GLN A 81 18.79 29.67 11.57
CA GLN A 81 17.66 28.77 11.33
C GLN A 81 17.46 28.49 9.83
N ASN A 82 17.58 29.53 8.98
CA ASN A 82 17.46 29.37 7.53
C ASN A 82 18.63 28.57 6.94
N GLU A 83 19.84 28.72 7.47
CA GLU A 83 21.00 27.93 7.06
C GLU A 83 20.84 26.45 7.41
N LEU A 84 20.37 26.14 8.63
CA LEU A 84 20.07 24.77 9.05
C LEU A 84 18.95 24.16 8.19
N GLN A 85 17.90 24.92 7.88
CA GLN A 85 16.84 24.44 6.98
C GLN A 85 17.39 24.07 5.60
N LYS A 86 18.28 24.89 5.04
CA LYS A 86 18.95 24.60 3.76
C LYS A 86 19.86 23.38 3.86
N LYS A 87 20.65 23.27 4.94
CA LYS A 87 21.54 22.12 5.21
C LYS A 87 20.78 20.79 5.22
N PHE A 88 19.59 20.76 5.81
CA PHE A 88 18.74 19.56 5.89
C PHE A 88 17.74 19.42 4.73
N GLY A 89 17.69 20.38 3.80
CA GLY A 89 16.77 20.36 2.66
C GLY A 89 15.29 20.47 3.06
N TYR A 90 14.98 21.17 4.14
CA TYR A 90 13.60 21.31 4.62
C TYR A 90 12.86 22.47 3.95
N HIS A 91 11.73 22.14 3.35
CA HIS A 91 10.72 23.05 2.79
C HIS A 91 9.32 22.57 3.20
N THR A 92 8.26 23.33 2.91
CA THR A 92 6.88 23.04 3.37
C THR A 92 6.31 21.67 2.97
N LYS A 93 6.89 21.01 1.95
CA LYS A 93 6.52 19.65 1.52
C LYS A 93 7.44 18.55 2.05
N SER A 94 8.46 18.90 2.84
CA SER A 94 9.42 17.91 3.33
C SER A 94 8.80 17.08 4.43
N LEU A 95 8.89 15.77 4.29
CA LEU A 95 8.41 14.83 5.29
C LEU A 95 9.35 14.83 6.51
N ILE A 96 8.81 15.03 7.71
CA ILE A 96 9.60 15.16 8.96
C ILE A 96 9.22 14.18 10.06
N ASP A 97 8.02 13.62 9.98
CA ASP A 97 7.53 12.65 10.94
C ASP A 97 6.73 11.59 10.19
N PHE A 98 7.08 10.33 10.44
CA PHE A 98 6.49 9.17 9.80
C PHE A 98 6.31 8.07 10.83
N LYS A 99 5.05 7.73 11.15
CA LYS A 99 4.73 6.56 11.97
C LYS A 99 3.92 5.54 11.19
N THR A 100 4.23 4.28 11.42
CA THR A 100 3.55 3.12 10.86
C THR A 100 2.87 2.34 11.98
N LYS A 101 1.81 1.60 11.66
CA LYS A 101 1.12 0.71 12.60
C LYS A 101 0.51 -0.48 11.88
N PHE A 102 0.90 -1.67 12.28
CA PHE A 102 0.29 -2.93 11.84
C PHE A 102 -1.04 -3.13 12.57
N ILE A 103 -2.12 -3.32 11.83
CA ILE A 103 -3.46 -3.45 12.40
C ILE A 103 -3.86 -4.91 12.46
N ASN A 104 -4.06 -5.42 13.68
CA ASN A 104 -4.49 -6.79 13.94
C ASN A 104 -3.61 -7.85 13.23
N CYS A 105 -2.29 -7.61 13.13
CA CYS A 105 -1.35 -8.55 12.51
C CYS A 105 -0.90 -9.65 13.48
N ALA A 106 -0.25 -9.26 14.57
CA ALA A 106 0.27 -10.17 15.59
C ALA A 106 0.43 -9.41 16.92
N ASP A 107 0.51 -10.15 18.03
CA ASP A 107 0.90 -9.59 19.32
C ASP A 107 2.44 -9.45 19.44
N ASN A 108 2.89 -8.59 20.35
CA ASN A 108 4.29 -8.52 20.80
C ASN A 108 5.36 -8.52 19.69
N ILE A 109 5.08 -7.91 18.53
CA ILE A 109 6.02 -7.87 17.40
C ILE A 109 7.32 -7.17 17.85
N GLN A 110 8.43 -7.90 17.89
CA GLN A 110 9.71 -7.36 18.35
C GLN A 110 10.47 -6.66 17.22
N ASN A 111 10.51 -7.29 16.04
CA ASN A 111 11.17 -6.73 14.86
C ASN A 111 10.59 -7.34 13.57
N LEU A 112 11.01 -6.77 12.43
CA LEU A 112 10.66 -7.23 11.10
C LEU A 112 11.92 -7.53 10.30
N THR A 113 11.97 -8.69 9.65
CA THR A 113 12.90 -8.95 8.54
C THR A 113 12.18 -8.66 7.23
N ILE A 114 12.85 -7.96 6.31
CA ILE A 114 12.27 -7.51 5.05
C ILE A 114 13.13 -8.01 3.89
N HIS A 115 12.52 -8.70 2.94
CA HIS A 115 13.14 -9.08 1.67
C HIS A 115 12.40 -8.38 0.53
N THR A 116 13.09 -7.56 -0.26
CA THR A 116 12.52 -6.88 -1.42
C THR A 116 12.94 -7.59 -2.70
N HIS A 117 11.99 -7.72 -3.63
CA HIS A 117 12.29 -8.24 -4.95
C HIS A 117 13.07 -7.21 -5.78
N ALA A 118 14.02 -7.66 -6.61
CA ALA A 118 14.85 -6.78 -7.41
C ALA A 118 14.04 -6.03 -8.49
N GLU A 119 13.31 -6.80 -9.31
CA GLU A 119 12.61 -6.29 -10.51
C GLU A 119 11.13 -5.97 -10.29
N HIS A 120 10.38 -6.85 -9.61
CA HIS A 120 8.95 -6.67 -9.35
C HIS A 120 8.67 -5.88 -8.07
N ASP A 121 7.51 -5.21 -8.03
CA ASP A 121 7.03 -4.47 -6.86
C ASP A 121 6.45 -5.43 -5.80
N LEU A 122 7.32 -6.26 -5.25
CA LEU A 122 7.02 -7.37 -4.35
C LEU A 122 8.00 -7.38 -3.18
N ALA A 123 7.49 -7.64 -1.97
CA ALA A 123 8.30 -7.84 -0.78
C ALA A 123 7.70 -8.91 0.14
N ILE A 124 8.59 -9.59 0.85
CA ILE A 124 8.26 -10.49 1.96
C ILE A 124 8.59 -9.76 3.26
N LEU A 125 7.62 -9.70 4.17
CA LEU A 125 7.80 -9.28 5.55
C LEU A 125 7.78 -10.53 6.43
N LYS A 126 8.73 -10.64 7.35
CA LYS A 126 8.75 -11.67 8.38
C LYS A 126 8.65 -11.00 9.74
N PHE A 127 7.54 -11.26 10.43
CA PHE A 127 7.30 -10.79 11.78
C PHE A 127 8.07 -11.69 12.75
N ASN A 128 8.87 -11.10 13.64
CA ASN A 128 9.69 -11.84 14.59
C ASN A 128 9.32 -11.51 16.03
N GLY A 129 9.46 -12.51 16.91
CA GLY A 129 9.26 -12.34 18.35
C GLY A 129 7.81 -12.18 18.80
N PHE A 130 6.84 -12.44 17.90
CA PHE A 130 5.42 -12.50 18.26
C PHE A 130 5.10 -13.82 18.99
N SER A 131 4.02 -13.83 19.78
CA SER A 131 3.53 -15.04 20.45
C SER A 131 2.38 -15.69 19.68
N LYS A 132 1.54 -14.87 19.04
CA LYS A 132 0.37 -15.27 18.27
C LYS A 132 0.11 -14.31 17.11
N LEU A 133 -0.16 -14.89 15.93
CA LEU A 133 -0.74 -14.14 14.82
C LEU A 133 -2.24 -13.89 15.07
N ASN A 134 -2.70 -12.70 14.75
CA ASN A 134 -4.12 -12.33 14.84
C ASN A 134 -4.86 -12.69 13.53
N ILE A 135 -4.55 -13.85 12.98
CA ILE A 135 -5.16 -14.48 11.80
C ILE A 135 -5.33 -15.98 12.06
N ASN A 136 -6.22 -16.65 11.34
CA ASN A 136 -6.53 -18.07 11.55
C ASN A 136 -6.60 -18.90 10.25
N THR A 137 -6.41 -18.26 9.09
CA THR A 137 -6.37 -18.92 7.78
C THR A 137 -5.15 -18.43 7.00
N PHE A 138 -4.80 -19.14 5.94
CA PHE A 138 -3.70 -18.80 5.05
C PHE A 138 -4.12 -18.94 3.58
N PRO A 139 -3.51 -18.17 2.67
CA PRO A 139 -3.83 -18.22 1.26
C PRO A 139 -3.39 -19.54 0.63
N VAL A 140 -4.19 -20.00 -0.31
CA VAL A 140 -3.83 -21.06 -1.26
C VAL A 140 -3.54 -20.40 -2.60
N PHE A 141 -2.35 -20.64 -3.15
CA PHE A 141 -1.95 -20.04 -4.42
C PHE A 141 -2.30 -20.94 -5.60
N LYS A 142 -2.68 -20.33 -6.72
CA LYS A 142 -2.88 -21.08 -7.96
C LYS A 142 -1.59 -21.81 -8.35
N LYS A 143 -1.67 -23.12 -8.57
CA LYS A 143 -0.51 -23.95 -8.87
C LYS A 143 0.05 -23.68 -10.27
N THR A 144 -0.82 -23.66 -11.28
CA THR A 144 -0.43 -23.50 -12.69
C THR A 144 -1.04 -22.25 -13.32
N SER A 145 -0.32 -21.67 -14.30
CA SER A 145 -0.75 -20.43 -14.98
C SER A 145 -1.73 -20.67 -16.14
N GLU A 146 -2.04 -21.91 -16.47
CA GLU A 146 -2.80 -22.30 -17.68
C GLU A 146 -4.22 -21.74 -17.72
N GLU A 147 -4.85 -21.59 -16.55
CA GLU A 147 -6.19 -21.02 -16.41
C GLU A 147 -6.19 -19.50 -16.22
N ILE A 148 -5.01 -18.88 -16.14
CA ILE A 148 -4.89 -17.43 -16.07
C ILE A 148 -5.03 -16.94 -17.52
N LYS A 149 -6.25 -16.55 -17.90
CA LYS A 149 -6.59 -16.13 -19.27
C LYS A 149 -7.28 -14.78 -19.26
N GLN A 150 -7.06 -14.02 -20.33
CA GLN A 150 -7.82 -12.80 -20.59
C GLN A 150 -9.34 -13.06 -20.52
N GLY A 151 -10.07 -12.13 -19.92
CA GLY A 151 -11.51 -12.26 -19.66
C GLY A 151 -11.86 -12.96 -18.35
N LYS A 152 -10.92 -13.62 -17.65
CA LYS A 152 -11.19 -14.21 -16.34
C LYS A 152 -11.48 -13.11 -15.31
N SER A 153 -12.62 -13.21 -14.63
CA SER A 153 -12.97 -12.32 -13.51
C SER A 153 -12.24 -12.72 -12.23
N LEU A 154 -11.62 -11.74 -11.59
CA LEU A 154 -10.90 -11.87 -10.33
C LEU A 154 -11.29 -10.73 -9.39
N CYS A 155 -11.05 -10.90 -8.09
CA CYS A 155 -11.32 -9.92 -7.06
C CYS A 155 -10.04 -9.56 -6.30
N ARG A 156 -9.93 -8.31 -5.88
CA ARG A 156 -8.87 -7.82 -4.99
C ARG A 156 -9.46 -7.39 -3.66
N LEU A 157 -8.69 -7.56 -2.59
CA LEU A 157 -9.07 -7.13 -1.26
C LEU A 157 -7.96 -6.32 -0.59
N GLY A 158 -8.36 -5.30 0.16
CA GLY A 158 -7.45 -4.44 0.92
C GLY A 158 -8.19 -3.27 1.53
N TYR A 159 -7.44 -2.24 1.91
CA TYR A 159 -7.91 -1.18 2.81
C TYR A 159 -7.69 0.22 2.21
N PRO A 160 -8.33 0.56 1.09
CA PRO A 160 -8.34 1.93 0.58
C PRO A 160 -9.16 2.85 1.48
N PHE A 161 -9.00 4.16 1.29
CA PHE A 161 -9.72 5.19 2.05
C PHE A 161 -9.47 5.07 3.56
N PRO A 162 -8.28 5.48 4.04
CA PRO A 162 -7.96 5.43 5.46
C PRO A 162 -8.87 6.38 6.26
N GLU A 163 -9.95 5.85 6.82
CA GLU A 163 -10.94 6.57 7.63
C GLU A 163 -10.62 6.57 9.14
N PHE A 164 -9.49 5.96 9.53
CA PHE A 164 -9.06 5.98 10.93
C PHE A 164 -8.71 7.41 11.36
N SER A 165 -8.97 7.71 12.63
CA SER A 165 -8.82 9.04 13.22
C SER A 165 -8.09 9.02 14.57
N ASN A 166 -7.54 7.87 14.95
CA ASN A 166 -6.90 7.66 16.25
C ASN A 166 -5.43 8.13 16.29
N PHE A 167 -5.19 9.38 15.91
CA PHE A 167 -3.88 10.04 15.94
C PHE A 167 -4.03 11.51 16.32
N ARG A 168 -2.93 12.13 16.77
CA ARG A 168 -2.89 13.57 17.03
C ARG A 168 -1.48 14.12 16.84
N PHE A 169 -1.41 15.44 16.70
CA PHE A 169 -0.15 16.17 16.77
C PHE A 169 0.09 16.63 18.22
N ASN A 170 1.20 16.20 18.81
CA ASN A 170 1.63 16.62 20.14
C ASN A 170 2.53 17.87 20.02
N LYS A 171 1.94 19.05 20.21
CA LYS A 171 2.64 20.34 20.09
C LYS A 171 3.82 20.48 21.06
N THR A 172 3.70 19.93 22.27
CA THR A 172 4.75 20.01 23.29
C THR A 172 5.99 19.22 22.90
N LYS A 173 5.81 18.05 22.28
CA LYS A 173 6.92 17.19 21.81
C LYS A 173 7.37 17.50 20.38
N ASP A 174 6.55 18.25 19.65
CA ASP A 174 6.66 18.45 18.21
C ASP A 174 6.78 17.11 17.45
N GLU A 175 5.82 16.21 17.74
CA GLU A 175 5.74 14.86 17.17
C GLU A 175 4.27 14.43 16.96
N ILE A 176 4.02 13.59 15.96
CA ILE A 176 2.74 12.91 15.78
C ILE A 176 2.69 11.66 16.66
N GLU A 177 1.51 11.28 17.13
CA GLU A 177 1.35 10.07 17.94
C GLU A 177 0.00 9.39 17.70
N TRP A 178 0.02 8.07 17.80
CA TRP A 178 -1.20 7.28 17.87
C TRP A 178 -1.91 7.53 19.20
N THR A 179 -3.23 7.52 19.19
CA THR A 179 -4.06 7.66 20.39
C THR A 179 -5.01 6.46 20.54
N LYS A 180 -5.64 6.38 21.71
CA LYS A 180 -6.72 5.41 22.01
C LYS A 180 -8.12 5.95 21.68
N LYS A 181 -8.25 7.22 21.29
CA LYS A 181 -9.53 7.87 20.97
C LYS A 181 -9.73 7.88 19.45
N GLY A 182 -10.98 7.81 18.98
CA GLY A 182 -11.31 7.81 17.55
C GLY A 182 -11.31 6.41 16.94
N VAL A 183 -11.51 6.35 15.61
CA VAL A 183 -11.60 5.10 14.84
C VAL A 183 -10.20 4.57 14.58
N SER A 184 -9.94 3.29 14.86
CA SER A 184 -8.62 2.66 14.67
C SER A 184 -8.56 1.64 13.55
N GLN A 185 -9.70 1.26 12.98
CA GLN A 185 -9.82 0.28 11.91
C GLN A 185 -10.06 1.00 10.59
N SER A 186 -9.70 0.36 9.48
CA SER A 186 -10.08 0.77 8.13
C SER A 186 -11.05 -0.26 7.56
N PRO A 187 -12.08 0.17 6.81
CA PRO A 187 -12.99 -0.77 6.17
C PRO A 187 -12.24 -1.60 5.12
N GLN A 188 -12.63 -2.86 5.01
CA GLN A 188 -12.23 -3.70 3.88
C GLN A 188 -12.98 -3.24 2.63
N PHE A 189 -12.30 -3.25 1.50
CA PHE A 189 -12.90 -2.89 0.22
C PHE A 189 -12.59 -3.96 -0.82
N PRO A 190 -13.54 -4.83 -1.20
CA PRO A 190 -13.38 -5.72 -2.34
C PRO A 190 -13.57 -4.93 -3.65
N ILE A 191 -12.77 -5.24 -4.68
CA ILE A 191 -12.97 -4.71 -6.04
C ILE A 191 -12.65 -5.78 -7.08
N ASP A 192 -13.64 -6.12 -7.90
CA ASP A 192 -13.50 -7.10 -8.97
C ASP A 192 -13.13 -6.46 -10.30
N GLY A 193 -12.58 -7.26 -11.21
CA GLY A 193 -12.23 -6.87 -12.57
C GLY A 193 -11.86 -8.09 -13.40
N MET A 194 -11.95 -7.97 -14.72
CA MET A 194 -11.52 -9.02 -15.63
C MET A 194 -10.07 -8.80 -16.06
N ILE A 195 -9.34 -9.88 -16.31
CA ILE A 195 -8.00 -9.80 -16.92
C ILE A 195 -8.12 -9.16 -18.30
N THR A 196 -7.47 -8.03 -18.52
CA THR A 196 -7.41 -7.36 -19.83
C THR A 196 -6.22 -7.82 -20.66
N ARG A 197 -5.05 -7.96 -20.03
CA ARG A 197 -3.81 -8.45 -20.67
C ARG A 197 -2.78 -8.86 -19.64
N PHE A 198 -1.71 -9.47 -20.13
CA PHE A 198 -0.51 -9.76 -19.37
C PHE A 198 0.53 -8.65 -19.53
N ILE A 199 1.30 -8.43 -18.46
CA ILE A 199 2.39 -7.47 -18.42
C ILE A 199 3.69 -8.28 -18.48
N GLY A 200 4.46 -8.06 -19.54
CA GLY A 200 5.79 -8.65 -19.69
C GLY A 200 6.80 -8.05 -18.73
N ASP A 201 7.75 -8.85 -18.27
CA ASP A 201 8.95 -8.40 -17.58
C ASP A 201 10.08 -8.09 -18.59
N ASN A 202 11.24 -7.69 -18.06
CA ASN A 202 12.40 -7.34 -18.89
C ASN A 202 13.00 -8.55 -19.64
N LYS A 203 12.58 -9.78 -19.30
CA LYS A 203 13.02 -11.04 -19.91
C LYS A 203 11.98 -11.60 -20.89
N GLY A 204 10.89 -10.86 -21.13
CA GLY A 204 9.79 -11.28 -21.99
C GLY A 204 8.86 -12.33 -21.36
N GLN A 205 8.99 -12.59 -20.06
CA GLN A 205 8.10 -13.49 -19.32
C GLN A 205 6.92 -12.72 -18.72
N ILE A 206 5.85 -13.43 -18.35
CA ILE A 206 4.68 -12.81 -17.72
C ILE A 206 5.04 -12.43 -16.28
N GLY A 207 5.25 -11.13 -16.04
CA GLY A 207 5.54 -10.56 -14.72
C GLY A 207 4.30 -10.03 -13.99
N GLY A 208 3.21 -9.75 -14.72
CA GLY A 208 2.02 -9.15 -14.13
C GLY A 208 0.72 -9.40 -14.89
N ILE A 209 -0.38 -9.05 -14.21
CA ILE A 209 -1.76 -9.16 -14.69
C ILE A 209 -2.37 -7.76 -14.66
N GLU A 210 -2.95 -7.32 -15.78
CA GLU A 210 -3.74 -6.09 -15.83
C GLU A 210 -5.23 -6.42 -15.70
N LEU A 211 -5.94 -5.65 -14.87
CA LEU A 211 -7.40 -5.76 -14.68
C LEU A 211 -8.13 -4.53 -15.20
N SER A 212 -9.36 -4.75 -15.66
CA SER A 212 -10.27 -3.74 -16.21
C SER A 212 -10.70 -2.65 -15.23
N THR A 213 -10.54 -2.89 -13.93
CA THR A 213 -10.85 -1.93 -12.85
C THR A 213 -9.58 -1.45 -12.16
N PRO A 214 -9.57 -0.22 -11.62
CA PRO A 214 -8.37 0.36 -11.04
C PRO A 214 -7.93 -0.34 -9.75
N GLY A 215 -6.64 -0.24 -9.45
CA GLY A 215 -6.20 -0.30 -8.05
C GLY A 215 -6.56 0.98 -7.31
N LEU A 216 -6.90 0.86 -6.04
CA LEU A 216 -7.16 2.02 -5.18
C LEU A 216 -5.98 2.26 -4.23
N ARG A 217 -5.71 3.53 -3.90
CA ARG A 217 -4.66 3.85 -2.94
C ARG A 217 -5.03 3.23 -1.58
N GLY A 218 -4.16 2.37 -1.05
CA GLY A 218 -4.42 1.53 0.12
C GLY A 218 -4.60 0.03 -0.18
N GLN A 219 -4.86 -0.33 -1.44
CA GLN A 219 -4.91 -1.72 -1.90
C GLN A 219 -3.54 -2.32 -2.25
N SER A 220 -2.50 -1.50 -2.35
CA SER A 220 -1.15 -1.98 -2.67
C SER A 220 -0.70 -3.03 -1.64
N GLY A 221 -0.35 -4.21 -2.14
CA GLY A 221 -0.02 -5.40 -1.36
C GLY A 221 -1.21 -6.30 -1.03
N GLY A 222 -2.42 -5.99 -1.51
CA GLY A 222 -3.61 -6.82 -1.33
C GLY A 222 -3.66 -8.04 -2.26
N PRO A 223 -4.22 -9.18 -1.84
CA PRO A 223 -4.33 -10.36 -2.67
C PRO A 223 -5.27 -10.15 -3.85
N LEU A 224 -4.93 -10.76 -5.00
CA LEU A 224 -5.81 -10.94 -6.16
C LEU A 224 -6.24 -12.41 -6.20
N PHE A 225 -7.54 -12.69 -6.20
CA PHE A 225 -8.08 -14.05 -6.06
C PHE A 225 -9.33 -14.31 -6.91
N ASP A 226 -9.67 -15.58 -7.10
CA ASP A 226 -10.87 -15.99 -7.82
C ASP A 226 -12.09 -16.21 -6.89
N GLN A 227 -13.20 -16.71 -7.44
CA GLN A 227 -14.43 -16.97 -6.67
C GLN A 227 -14.29 -18.04 -5.57
N ASN A 228 -13.19 -18.80 -5.56
CA ASN A 228 -12.88 -19.81 -4.55
C ASN A 228 -11.87 -19.28 -3.51
N GLY A 229 -11.39 -18.04 -3.66
CA GLY A 229 -10.35 -17.47 -2.79
C GLY A 229 -8.93 -17.93 -3.13
N ILE A 230 -8.72 -18.60 -4.27
CA ILE A 230 -7.39 -19.01 -4.73
C ILE A 230 -6.64 -17.78 -5.22
N ILE A 231 -5.37 -17.62 -4.82
CA ILE A 231 -4.56 -16.45 -5.15
C ILE A 231 -3.96 -16.56 -6.56
N TYR A 232 -4.24 -15.55 -7.38
CA TYR A 232 -3.75 -15.35 -8.76
C TYR A 232 -2.69 -14.25 -8.86
N GLY A 233 -2.54 -13.42 -7.84
CA GLY A 233 -1.53 -12.37 -7.82
C GLY A 233 -1.66 -11.45 -6.61
N MET A 234 -1.08 -10.26 -6.73
CA MET A 234 -1.13 -9.22 -5.69
C MET A 234 -1.23 -7.84 -6.33
N GLN A 235 -2.17 -7.02 -5.87
CA GLN A 235 -2.36 -5.65 -6.35
C GLN A 235 -1.11 -4.79 -6.09
N SER A 236 -0.57 -4.16 -7.14
CA SER A 236 0.63 -3.30 -7.03
C SER A 236 0.30 -1.84 -7.28
N ARG A 237 -0.18 -1.51 -8.49
CA ARG A 237 -0.35 -0.12 -8.93
C ARG A 237 -1.54 0.05 -9.87
N THR A 238 -1.77 1.30 -10.28
CA THR A 238 -2.79 1.66 -11.25
C THR A 238 -2.14 2.34 -12.43
N LYS A 239 -2.47 1.87 -13.63
CA LYS A 239 -2.11 2.49 -14.90
C LYS A 239 -3.23 3.42 -15.34
N HIS A 240 -2.86 4.64 -15.69
CA HIS A 240 -3.78 5.66 -16.17
C HIS A 240 -3.54 5.84 -17.67
N LEU A 241 -4.54 5.54 -18.49
CA LEU A 241 -4.49 5.65 -19.94
C LEU A 241 -5.37 6.80 -20.39
N HIS A 242 -4.77 7.80 -21.02
CA HIS A 242 -5.51 8.85 -21.69
C HIS A 242 -6.27 8.29 -22.88
N LEU A 243 -7.55 8.62 -23.00
CA LEU A 243 -8.41 8.03 -24.02
C LEU A 243 -8.50 8.83 -25.32
N GLY A 244 -8.05 10.09 -25.32
CA GLY A 244 -7.91 10.89 -26.54
C GLY A 244 -9.21 11.44 -27.12
N PHE A 245 -10.32 11.38 -26.37
CA PHE A 245 -11.60 11.99 -26.74
C PHE A 245 -11.94 13.17 -25.82
N ASP A 246 -10.99 14.10 -25.69
CA ASP A 246 -11.14 15.24 -24.79
C ASP A 246 -12.17 16.23 -25.32
N LEU A 247 -12.92 16.78 -24.38
CA LEU A 247 -13.81 17.90 -24.64
C LEU A 247 -13.16 19.14 -24.04
N GLU A 248 -12.89 20.13 -24.87
CA GLU A 248 -12.41 21.45 -24.44
C GLU A 248 -13.44 22.51 -24.82
N ASN A 249 -13.80 23.36 -23.85
CA ASN A 249 -14.78 24.42 -23.99
C ASN A 249 -16.07 23.94 -24.67
N LYS A 250 -16.54 22.74 -24.31
CA LYS A 250 -17.75 22.18 -24.90
C LYS A 250 -18.97 22.84 -24.24
N PRO A 251 -19.85 23.53 -24.98
CA PRO A 251 -21.08 24.05 -24.41
C PRO A 251 -22.04 22.90 -24.09
N ILE A 252 -22.56 22.89 -22.87
CA ILE A 252 -23.63 22.00 -22.40
C ILE A 252 -24.71 22.82 -21.67
N GLN A 253 -25.95 22.35 -21.66
CA GLN A 253 -27.03 22.95 -20.88
C GLN A 253 -27.11 22.28 -19.50
N VAL A 254 -26.95 23.06 -18.43
CA VAL A 254 -27.07 22.58 -17.05
C VAL A 254 -28.01 23.53 -16.32
N GLU A 255 -29.13 22.99 -15.81
CA GLU A 255 -30.13 23.77 -15.05
C GLU A 255 -30.68 24.98 -15.83
N GLY A 256 -30.76 24.89 -17.16
CA GLY A 256 -31.28 25.95 -18.04
C GLY A 256 -30.26 27.02 -18.43
N GLU A 257 -29.01 26.90 -17.97
CA GLU A 257 -27.90 27.77 -18.37
C GLU A 257 -26.90 27.03 -19.25
N GLU A 258 -26.34 27.74 -20.25
CA GLU A 258 -25.21 27.24 -21.02
C GLU A 258 -23.92 27.33 -20.20
N LYS A 259 -23.23 26.20 -20.02
CA LYS A 259 -21.94 26.12 -19.34
C LYS A 259 -20.91 25.47 -20.27
N LEU A 260 -19.70 26.04 -20.29
CA LEU A 260 -18.56 25.42 -20.95
C LEU A 260 -17.92 24.41 -20.00
N VAL A 261 -17.73 23.18 -20.48
CA VAL A 261 -17.06 22.13 -19.71
C VAL A 261 -15.80 21.64 -20.40
N ASN A 262 -14.84 21.26 -19.57
CA ASN A 262 -13.66 20.52 -19.98
C ASN A 262 -13.76 19.11 -19.40
N ASN A 263 -13.52 18.09 -20.20
CA ASN A 263 -13.49 16.70 -19.76
C ASN A 263 -12.32 15.96 -20.42
N TYR A 264 -11.32 15.61 -19.61
CA TYR A 264 -10.17 14.80 -20.01
C TYR A 264 -10.40 13.37 -19.54
N SER A 265 -10.60 12.46 -20.48
CA SER A 265 -11.05 11.11 -20.16
C SER A 265 -9.86 10.15 -19.99
N PHE A 266 -9.80 9.51 -18.82
CA PHE A 266 -8.81 8.50 -18.51
C PHE A 266 -9.47 7.15 -18.17
N LEU A 267 -8.89 6.07 -18.70
CA LEU A 267 -9.15 4.72 -18.24
C LEU A 267 -8.13 4.36 -17.15
N HIS A 268 -8.61 3.72 -16.08
CA HIS A 268 -7.79 3.32 -14.94
C HIS A 268 -7.80 1.81 -14.80
N LEU A 269 -6.63 1.20 -14.98
CA LEU A 269 -6.44 -0.24 -15.00
C LEU A 269 -5.54 -0.63 -13.85
N GLY A 270 -5.92 -1.63 -13.06
CA GLY A 270 -5.06 -2.10 -11.98
C GLY A 270 -4.04 -3.11 -12.49
N GLU A 271 -2.79 -2.95 -12.07
CA GLU A 271 -1.70 -3.87 -12.37
C GLU A 271 -1.32 -4.66 -11.12
N CYS A 272 -1.29 -5.98 -11.27
CA CYS A 272 -0.98 -6.93 -10.21
C CYS A 272 0.30 -7.69 -10.53
N VAL A 273 1.09 -8.02 -9.51
CA VAL A 273 2.19 -8.97 -9.62
C VAL A 273 1.61 -10.37 -9.85
N HIS A 274 2.14 -11.08 -10.85
CA HIS A 274 1.66 -12.40 -11.22
C HIS A 274 1.99 -13.46 -10.15
N VAL A 275 1.09 -14.44 -9.91
CA VAL A 275 1.30 -15.49 -8.91
C VAL A 275 2.60 -16.28 -9.10
N GLY A 276 3.00 -16.56 -10.34
CA GLY A 276 4.27 -17.25 -10.64
C GLY A 276 5.47 -16.55 -9.98
N ILE A 277 5.59 -15.23 -10.19
CA ILE A 277 6.62 -14.38 -9.59
C ILE A 277 6.59 -14.45 -8.06
N ILE A 278 5.40 -14.38 -7.48
CA ILE A 278 5.22 -14.44 -6.02
C ILE A 278 5.76 -15.76 -5.48
N LYS A 279 5.38 -16.88 -6.10
CA LYS A 279 5.76 -18.22 -5.65
C LYS A 279 7.26 -18.48 -5.82
N ASP A 280 7.86 -18.00 -6.91
CA ASP A 280 9.30 -18.12 -7.12
C ASP A 280 10.08 -17.33 -6.08
N PHE A 281 9.61 -16.13 -5.72
CA PHE A 281 10.21 -15.34 -4.65
C PHE A 281 10.06 -16.01 -3.27
N LEU A 282 8.91 -16.59 -2.96
CA LEU A 282 8.70 -17.36 -1.74
C LEU A 282 9.65 -18.57 -1.67
N ARG A 283 9.79 -19.33 -2.77
CA ARG A 283 10.72 -20.48 -2.86
C ARG A 283 12.17 -20.04 -2.69
N GLN A 284 12.59 -18.96 -3.34
CA GLN A 284 13.93 -18.39 -3.22
C GLN A 284 14.28 -18.09 -1.75
N HIS A 285 13.32 -17.56 -0.99
CA HIS A 285 13.48 -17.24 0.42
C HIS A 285 13.11 -18.38 1.37
N LYS A 286 12.86 -19.59 0.85
CA LYS A 286 12.49 -20.79 1.61
C LYS A 286 11.25 -20.58 2.50
N VAL A 287 10.31 -19.77 2.06
CA VAL A 287 9.05 -19.53 2.75
C VAL A 287 8.06 -20.62 2.39
N ARG A 288 7.44 -21.25 3.39
CA ARG A 288 6.38 -22.25 3.20
C ARG A 288 5.06 -21.59 2.79
N PHE A 289 4.39 -22.16 1.79
CA PHE A 289 3.06 -21.74 1.31
C PHE A 289 2.29 -22.94 0.75
N GLN A 290 0.98 -22.76 0.50
CA GLN A 290 0.09 -23.79 -0.04
C GLN A 290 -0.25 -23.51 -1.51
N GLU A 291 -0.42 -24.56 -2.30
CA GLU A 291 -0.86 -24.46 -3.71
C GLU A 291 -2.05 -25.39 -3.97
N ALA A 292 -2.94 -24.97 -4.85
CA ALA A 292 -4.01 -25.82 -5.37
C ALA A 292 -4.23 -25.58 -6.88
N ASP A 293 -4.73 -26.63 -7.52
CA ASP A 293 -5.20 -26.60 -8.91
C ASP A 293 -6.52 -25.84 -9.01
#